data_AF-A0A838PE17-F1
#
_entry.id   AF-A0A838PE17-F1
#
_cell.length_a   1.000
_cell.length_b   1.000
_cell.length_c   1.000
_cell.angle_alpha   90.00
_cell.angle_beta   90.00
_cell.angle_gamma   90.00
#
_symmetry.space_group_name_H-M   'P 1'
#
loop_
_entity.id
_entity.type
_entity.pdbx_description
1 polymer ?
#
loop_
_entity_poly.entity_id
_entity_poly.type
_entity_poly.pdbx_seq_one_letter_code
_entity_poly.pdbx_strand_id
1 'polypeptide(L)' 'MNDPTTEMTLESLRSVPPFASLDDQAATELRSLLTSKQANSGQQLFHKGDSGDAMYLIESGRVRISIRDED' A
#
# COMPACT_ATOMS: atom_id res chain seq x y z
N MET A 1 -1.02 -3.79 -27.95
CA MET A 1 -0.74 -2.43 -27.47
C MET A 1 -1.56 -2.24 -26.20
N ASN A 2 -1.16 -2.91 -25.14
CA ASN A 2 -1.86 -2.86 -23.86
C ASN A 2 -0.79 -3.17 -22.83
N ASP A 3 -0.03 -2.14 -22.46
CA ASP A 3 0.78 -2.14 -21.24
C ASP A 3 -0.15 -1.73 -20.10
N PRO A 4 -0.64 -2.67 -19.27
CA PRO A 4 -1.29 -2.30 -18.02
C PRO A 4 -0.16 -1.90 -17.07
N THR A 5 0.32 -0.66 -17.18
CA THR A 5 1.18 -0.07 -16.18
C THR A 5 0.36 0.02 -14.89
N THR A 6 0.42 -1.02 -14.05
CA THR A 6 0.58 -0.93 -12.60
C THR A 6 0.19 0.44 -12.03
N GLU A 7 -1.10 0.74 -12.05
CA GLU A 7 -1.68 1.94 -11.48
C GLU A 7 -2.81 1.45 -10.59
N MET A 8 -2.66 1.64 -9.28
CA MET A 8 -3.67 1.26 -8.29
C MET A 8 -5.05 1.79 -8.70
N THR A 9 -5.93 0.88 -9.14
CA THR A 9 -7.28 1.24 -9.56
C THR A 9 -8.15 1.58 -8.34
N LEU A 10 -9.19 2.40 -8.55
CA LEU A 10 -10.20 2.69 -7.52
C LEU A 10 -10.82 1.42 -6.94
N GLU A 11 -11.00 0.39 -7.78
CA GLU A 11 -11.55 -0.90 -7.41
C GLU A 11 -10.60 -1.69 -6.49
N SER A 12 -9.28 -1.58 -6.70
CA SER A 12 -8.28 -2.17 -5.81
C SER A 12 -8.29 -1.51 -4.43
N LEU A 13 -8.48 -0.19 -4.37
CA LEU A 13 -8.63 0.53 -3.11
C LEU A 13 -9.89 0.08 -2.37
N ARG A 14 -11.02 -0.03 -3.07
CA ARG A 14 -12.29 -0.54 -2.50
C ARG A 14 -12.20 -1.98 -2.00
N SER A 15 -11.29 -2.79 -2.55
CA SER A 15 -11.05 -4.16 -2.09
C SER A 15 -10.40 -4.22 -0.71
N VAL A 16 -9.75 -3.14 -0.26
CA VAL A 16 -9.11 -3.06 1.06
C VAL A 16 -10.18 -2.67 2.10
N PRO A 17 -10.45 -3.47 3.14
CA PRO A 17 -11.53 -3.24 4.11
C PRO A 17 -11.64 -1.81 4.69
N PRO A 18 -10.55 -1.14 5.12
CA PRO A 18 -10.62 0.25 5.60
C PRO A 18 -11.07 1.26 4.55
N PHE A 19 -10.92 0.95 3.26
CA PHE A 19 -11.21 1.85 2.14
C PHE A 19 -12.47 1.45 1.36
N ALA A 20 -13.08 0.31 1.69
CA ALA A 20 -14.30 -0.18 1.04
C ALA A 20 -15.51 0.75 1.22
N SER A 21 -15.55 1.52 2.30
CA SER A 21 -16.63 2.48 2.59
C SER A 21 -16.40 3.86 1.97
N LEU A 22 -15.33 4.05 1.19
CA LEU A 22 -15.05 5.34 0.56
C LEU A 22 -15.88 5.53 -0.71
N ASP A 23 -16.47 6.72 -0.82
CA ASP A 23 -17.12 7.18 -2.05
C ASP A 23 -16.11 7.39 -3.18
N ASP A 24 -16.60 7.38 -4.43
CA ASP A 24 -15.76 7.52 -5.63
C ASP A 24 -14.90 8.79 -5.62
N GLN A 25 -15.39 9.89 -5.02
CA GLN A 25 -14.62 11.12 -4.84
C GLN A 25 -13.44 10.90 -3.86
N ALA A 26 -13.69 10.34 -2.68
CA ALA A 26 -12.67 10.09 -1.67
C ALA A 26 -11.64 9.05 -2.15
N ALA A 27 -12.08 8.03 -2.88
CA ALA A 27 -11.20 7.05 -3.51
C ALA A 27 -10.33 7.70 -4.60
N THR A 28 -10.86 8.67 -5.35
CA THR A 28 -10.09 9.44 -6.34
C THR A 28 -9.06 10.34 -5.67
N GLU A 29 -9.41 11.01 -4.58
CA GLU A 29 -8.46 11.80 -3.80
C GLU A 29 -7.36 10.92 -3.21
N LEU A 30 -7.71 9.78 -2.59
CA LEU A 30 -6.72 8.81 -2.15
C LEU A 30 -5.81 8.37 -3.29
N ARG A 31 -6.35 8.05 -4.47
CA ARG A 31 -5.54 7.67 -5.63
C ARG A 31 -4.55 8.77 -6.00
N SER A 32 -4.95 10.04 -5.92
CA SER A 32 -4.07 11.18 -6.18
C SER A 32 -3.02 11.42 -5.08
N LEU A 33 -3.28 10.98 -3.85
CA LEU A 33 -2.36 11.08 -2.72
C LEU A 33 -1.39 9.89 -2.65
N LEU A 34 -1.74 8.76 -3.25
CA LEU A 34 -0.88 7.58 -3.32
C LEU A 34 0.35 7.89 -4.17
N THR A 35 1.51 7.50 -3.64
CA THR A 35 2.79 7.64 -4.33
C THR A 35 3.38 6.26 -4.58
N SER A 36 3.72 5.97 -5.83
CA SER A 36 4.38 4.72 -6.19
C SER A 36 5.78 4.67 -5.58
N LYS A 37 5.96 3.80 -4.60
CA LYS A 37 7.25 3.54 -3.96
C LYS A 37 7.72 2.14 -4.33
N GLN A 38 8.85 2.07 -5.04
CA GLN A 38 9.50 0.81 -5.36
C GLN A 38 10.42 0.41 -4.21
N ALA A 39 10.28 -0.83 -3.74
CA ALA A 39 11.14 -1.40 -2.72
C ALA A 39 11.87 -2.63 -3.28
N ASN A 40 13.17 -2.69 -3.05
CA ASN A 40 14.01 -3.79 -3.49
C ASN A 40 13.89 -5.00 -2.54
N SER A 41 14.26 -6.18 -3.03
CA SER A 41 14.32 -7.38 -2.19
C SER A 41 15.28 -7.18 -1.02
N GLY A 42 14.83 -7.50 0.20
CA GLY A 42 15.59 -7.27 1.43
C GLY A 42 15.58 -5.82 1.92
N GLN A 43 14.92 -4.90 1.21
CA GLN A 43 14.73 -3.53 1.69
C GLN A 43 13.73 -3.52 2.83
N GLN A 44 14.14 -2.88 3.91
CA GLN A 44 13.30 -2.69 5.07
C GLN A 44 12.37 -1.50 4.87
N LEU A 45 11.06 -1.72 5.04
CA LEU A 45 10.05 -0.68 4.87
C LEU A 45 9.83 0.13 6.16
N PHE A 46 9.67 -0.56 7.29
CA PHE A 46 9.47 0.03 8.62
C PHE A 46 9.81 -1.00 9.70
N HIS A 47 9.96 -0.56 10.95
CA HIS A 47 10.15 -1.41 12.12
C HIS A 47 8.99 -1.30 13.11
N LYS A 48 8.82 -2.32 13.94
CA LYS A 48 7.97 -2.25 15.12
C LYS A 48 8.53 -1.17 16.07
N GLY A 49 7.70 -0.20 16.45
CA GLY A 49 8.10 0.93 17.29
C GLY A 49 8.54 2.18 16.54
N ASP A 50 8.67 2.10 15.21
CA ASP A 50 8.80 3.29 14.37
C ASP A 50 7.48 4.08 14.40
N SER A 51 7.58 5.40 14.29
CA SER A 51 6.40 6.25 14.21
C SER A 51 5.53 5.81 13.04
N GLY A 52 4.24 5.59 13.29
CA GLY A 52 3.26 5.25 12.25
C GLY A 52 3.04 6.44 11.33
N ASP A 53 3.97 6.65 10.40
CA ASP A 53 4.01 7.83 9.52
C ASP A 53 3.27 7.59 8.20
N ALA A 54 3.21 6.33 7.74
CA ALA A 54 2.61 6.00 6.45
C ALA A 54 2.00 4.58 6.40
N MET A 55 0.99 4.42 5.54
CA MET A 55 0.42 3.14 5.16
C MET A 55 0.94 2.73 3.77
N TYR A 56 1.35 1.47 3.64
CA TYR A 56 1.85 0.91 2.38
C TYR A 56 0.84 -0.09 1.82
N LEU A 57 0.46 0.08 0.55
CA LEU A 57 -0.28 -0.92 -0.21
C LEU A 57 0.67 -1.65 -1.15
N ILE A 58 0.54 -2.97 -1.20
CA ILE A 58 1.37 -3.83 -2.05
C ILE A 58 0.61 -4.06 -3.34
N GLU A 59 1.01 -3.38 -4.40
CA GLU A 59 0.39 -3.54 -5.71
C GLU A 59 0.86 -4.83 -6.40
N SER A 60 2.14 -5.17 -6.26
CA SER A 60 2.72 -6.40 -6.79
C SER A 60 3.92 -6.85 -5.97
N GLY A 61 4.11 -8.16 -5.85
CA GLY A 61 5.21 -8.78 -5.11
C GLY A 61 4.80 -9.38 -3.76
N ARG A 62 5.77 -9.57 -2.88
CA ARG A 62 5.59 -10.12 -1.54
C ARG A 62 6.43 -9.36 -0.54
N VAL A 63 5.83 -9.03 0.60
CA VAL A 63 6.54 -8.50 1.76
C VAL A 63 6.54 -9.54 2.87
N ARG A 64 7.60 -9.55 3.68
CA ARG A 64 7.69 -10.40 4.87
C ARG A 64 7.62 -9.51 6.10
N ILE A 65 6.55 -9.68 6.87
CA ILE A 65 6.42 -9.04 8.19
C ILE A 65 7.00 -10.02 9.21
N SER A 66 7.99 -9.58 10.00
CA SER A 66 8.57 -10.38 11.08
C SER A 66 8.50 -9.55 12.35
N ILE A 67 7.76 -10.05 13.34
CA ILE A 67 7.68 -9.46 14.67
C ILE A 67 8.73 -10.19 15.49
N ARG A 68 9.72 -9.47 16.03
CA ARG A 68 10.52 -10.02 17.13
C ARG A 68 9.72 -9.75 18.40
N ASP A 69 9.24 -10.82 19.02
CA ASP A 69 8.91 -10.79 20.43
C ASP A 69 10.24 -10.60 21.17
N GLU A 70 10.33 -9.48 21.90
CA GLU A 70 11.38 -9.28 22.89
C GLU A 70 10.81 -9.88 24.17
N ASP A 71 11.42 -10.96 24.64
CA ASP A 71 11.11 -11.63 25.92
C ASP A 71 11.46 -10.72 27.10
#